data_AF-A0A8H2HPI8-F1
#
_entry.id   AF-A0A8H2HPI8-F1
#
_cell.length_a   1.000
_cell.length_b   1.000
_cell.length_c   1.000
_cell.angle_alpha   90.00
_cell.angle_beta   90.00
_cell.angle_gamma   90.00
#
_symmetry.space_group_name_H-M   'P 1'
#
loop_
_entity.id
_entity.type
_entity.pdbx_description
1 polymer ?
#
loop_
_entity_poly.entity_id
_entity_poly.type
_entity_poly.pdbx_seq_one_letter_code
_entity_poly.pdbx_strand_id
1 'polypeptide(L)'
;MTLSSHFHRPMCVIRMLFHSRIDRLRVYINSSEAIDSSYSAIIAKIYRLSSLRYPLQPLQIKIKDEFSTTAMSSAPVSAGGAQTPQTPAQNTIPVAPAPLDPAIREFVAQELYKRYKLIRASMDSDNEPAKSKDASLQEDWESLPEHLKASTRAQADDIPRKLELTGYQMSKANDETKDGLQPIERFTPEQLEYLGEVEHDRWVSERIKSGWQAAGKRDSSAQKTPFFTPYAELEQKWKDVDKFMVEGIFEILGLAGYRVFSKN
;
A
#
# COMPACT_ATOMS: atom_id res chain seq x y z
N MET A 1 -0.67 -36.42 -45.05
CA MET A 1 -1.64 -35.39 -45.50
C MET A 1 -2.93 -35.66 -44.74
N THR A 2 -3.11 -34.99 -43.58
CA THR A 2 -4.10 -33.89 -43.37
C THR A 2 -5.55 -34.39 -43.45
N LEU A 3 -6.47 -34.20 -42.50
CA LEU A 3 -6.64 -33.15 -41.48
C LEU A 3 -7.78 -33.57 -40.50
N SER A 4 -7.69 -33.06 -39.26
CA SER A 4 -8.76 -32.52 -38.38
C SER A 4 -9.95 -33.43 -37.99
N SER A 5 -10.03 -33.90 -36.73
CA SER A 5 -10.48 -33.22 -35.50
C SER A 5 -11.98 -32.91 -35.45
N HIS A 6 -12.64 -33.27 -34.32
CA HIS A 6 -13.61 -32.46 -33.57
C HIS A 6 -14.08 -33.25 -32.34
N PHE A 7 -13.53 -32.94 -31.16
CA PHE A 7 -14.15 -33.24 -29.87
C PHE A 7 -14.26 -31.94 -29.07
N HIS A 8 -15.49 -31.58 -28.76
CA HIS A 8 -15.88 -30.38 -28.02
C HIS A 8 -15.69 -30.61 -26.51
N ARG A 9 -15.05 -29.66 -25.81
CA ARG A 9 -15.18 -29.49 -24.35
C ARG A 9 -15.62 -28.04 -24.09
N PRO A 10 -16.54 -27.79 -23.13
CA PRO A 10 -16.92 -26.43 -22.78
C PRO A 10 -15.96 -25.89 -21.71
N MET A 11 -15.38 -24.71 -21.96
CA MET A 11 -14.74 -23.87 -20.93
C MET A 11 -15.67 -22.69 -20.67
N CYS A 12 -16.13 -22.61 -19.42
CA CYS A 12 -16.82 -21.45 -18.88
C CYS A 12 -15.79 -20.42 -18.39
N VAL A 13 -16.29 -19.21 -18.14
CA VAL A 13 -15.73 -18.12 -17.33
C VAL A 13 -14.94 -17.02 -18.09
N ILE A 14 -15.29 -15.79 -17.71
CA ILE A 14 -14.63 -14.49 -17.89
C ILE A 14 -15.05 -13.69 -19.14
N ARG A 15 -16.17 -12.97 -19.02
CA ARG A 15 -16.32 -11.63 -19.64
C ARG A 15 -17.44 -10.86 -18.96
N MET A 16 -17.32 -9.52 -18.99
CA MET A 16 -18.26 -8.49 -18.52
C MET A 16 -18.00 -8.08 -17.06
N LEU A 17 -17.69 -6.83 -16.70
CA LEU A 17 -18.06 -5.53 -17.28
C LEU A 17 -16.97 -4.47 -16.97
N PHE A 18 -16.24 -4.04 -17.99
CA PHE A 18 -15.70 -2.67 -18.05
C PHE A 18 -16.65 -1.91 -18.96
N HIS A 19 -17.23 -0.79 -18.54
CA HIS A 19 -17.51 0.42 -19.34
C HIS A 19 -18.25 1.46 -18.49
N SER A 20 -17.87 2.72 -18.72
CA SER A 20 -18.55 3.97 -18.33
C SER A 20 -18.25 4.55 -16.94
N ARG A 21 -17.31 5.50 -16.92
CA ARG A 21 -17.43 6.87 -16.36
C ARG A 21 -16.04 7.53 -16.36
N ILE A 22 -15.60 7.95 -17.55
CA ILE A 22 -14.51 8.93 -17.70
C ILE A 22 -15.22 10.25 -17.98
N ASP A 23 -15.42 11.08 -16.97
CA ASP A 23 -15.73 12.52 -17.11
C ASP A 23 -15.78 13.15 -15.72
N ARG A 24 -14.59 13.37 -15.15
CA ARG A 24 -14.27 14.30 -14.05
C ARG A 24 -12.85 13.98 -13.63
N LEU A 25 -11.87 14.76 -14.09
CA LEU A 25 -10.54 15.02 -13.47
C LEU A 25 -9.63 15.72 -14.49
N ARG A 26 -10.10 16.86 -15.02
CA ARG A 26 -9.29 17.75 -15.87
C ARG A 26 -8.59 18.85 -15.06
N VAL A 27 -8.41 18.62 -13.75
CA VAL A 27 -7.79 19.55 -12.82
C VAL A 27 -6.66 18.77 -12.15
N TYR A 28 -5.45 19.35 -12.07
CA TYR A 28 -4.21 18.82 -11.46
C TYR A 28 -3.11 18.23 -12.35
N ILE A 29 -2.95 18.70 -13.59
CA ILE A 29 -1.64 18.63 -14.25
C ILE A 29 -1.31 20.03 -14.77
N ASN A 30 -0.73 20.85 -13.90
CA ASN A 30 -0.11 22.13 -14.27
C ASN A 30 1.10 22.39 -13.38
N SER A 31 2.26 21.93 -13.85
CA SER A 31 3.53 22.64 -13.68
C SER A 31 4.49 22.11 -14.73
N SER A 32 4.80 22.98 -15.68
CA SER A 32 5.65 22.75 -16.85
C SER A 32 7.11 22.60 -16.45
N GLU A 33 7.67 21.41 -16.64
CA GLU A 33 9.01 21.18 -17.19
C GLU A 33 9.06 19.72 -17.67
N ALA A 34 9.13 19.56 -18.99
CA ALA A 34 9.25 18.33 -19.78
C ALA A 34 9.18 16.97 -19.04
N ILE A 35 7.98 16.58 -18.58
CA ILE A 35 7.67 15.16 -18.35
C ILE A 35 7.04 14.67 -19.65
N ASP A 36 7.75 13.78 -20.35
CA ASP A 36 7.28 13.15 -21.58
C ASP A 36 5.85 12.62 -21.40
N SER A 37 4.98 12.90 -22.38
CA SER A 37 3.55 12.56 -22.39
C SER A 37 3.27 11.09 -22.09
N SER A 38 4.24 10.21 -22.33
CA SER A 38 4.20 8.79 -21.95
C SER A 38 4.17 8.58 -20.42
N TYR A 39 4.99 9.33 -19.68
CA TYR A 39 5.15 9.17 -18.22
C TYR A 39 4.01 9.78 -17.41
N SER A 40 3.47 10.92 -17.85
CA SER A 40 2.23 11.45 -17.25
C SER A 40 1.07 10.47 -17.39
N ALA A 41 1.01 9.71 -18.49
CA ALA A 41 0.00 8.68 -18.70
C ALA A 41 0.25 7.44 -17.82
N ILE A 42 1.52 7.07 -17.59
CA ILE A 42 1.90 5.99 -16.65
C ILE A 42 1.50 6.36 -15.22
N ILE A 43 1.84 7.57 -14.75
CA ILE A 43 1.44 8.05 -13.42
C ILE A 43 -0.08 8.10 -13.29
N ALA A 44 -0.80 8.62 -14.30
CA ALA A 44 -2.25 8.62 -14.31
C ALA A 44 -2.85 7.20 -14.32
N LYS A 45 -2.23 6.25 -15.03
CA LYS A 45 -2.63 4.83 -15.05
C LYS A 45 -2.38 4.16 -13.70
N ILE A 46 -1.24 4.43 -13.05
CA ILE A 46 -0.92 3.95 -11.70
C ILE A 46 -1.93 4.53 -10.72
N TYR A 47 -2.16 5.85 -10.71
CA TYR A 47 -3.19 6.47 -9.85
C TYR A 47 -4.58 5.88 -10.09
N ARG A 48 -4.97 5.67 -11.35
CA ARG A 48 -6.25 5.06 -11.71
C ARG A 48 -6.34 3.61 -11.23
N LEU A 49 -5.28 2.82 -11.34
CA LEU A 49 -5.26 1.43 -10.90
C LEU A 49 -5.19 1.29 -9.38
N SER A 50 -4.32 2.04 -8.71
CA SER A 50 -4.20 2.04 -7.25
C SER A 50 -5.47 2.58 -6.60
N SER A 51 -6.07 3.67 -7.08
CA SER A 51 -7.33 4.20 -6.50
C SER A 51 -8.56 3.34 -6.77
N LEU A 52 -8.60 2.59 -7.88
CA LEU A 52 -9.71 1.68 -8.20
C LEU A 52 -9.57 0.30 -7.54
N ARG A 53 -8.34 -0.19 -7.30
CA ARG A 53 -8.10 -1.50 -6.65
C ARG A 53 -7.90 -1.40 -5.14
N TYR A 54 -7.34 -0.30 -4.64
CA TYR A 54 -6.97 -0.12 -3.24
C TYR A 54 -7.19 1.33 -2.80
N PRO A 55 -8.39 1.71 -2.31
CA PRO A 55 -8.63 3.05 -1.80
C PRO A 55 -7.78 3.29 -0.55
N LEU A 56 -6.56 3.82 -0.72
CA LEU A 56 -5.76 4.33 0.38
C LEU A 56 -6.50 5.53 0.98
N GLN A 57 -6.76 5.49 2.28
CA GLN A 57 -7.46 6.58 2.96
C GLN A 57 -6.67 7.89 2.87
N PRO A 58 -7.35 9.05 2.79
CA PRO A 58 -6.70 10.32 3.01
C PRO A 58 -6.22 10.39 4.46
N LEU A 59 -4.89 10.45 4.66
CA LEU A 59 -4.30 10.91 5.91
C LEU A 59 -4.91 12.28 6.22
N GLN A 60 -5.61 12.39 7.35
CA GLN A 60 -6.20 13.64 7.83
C GLN A 60 -5.08 14.62 8.18
N ILE A 61 -4.62 15.40 7.20
CA ILE A 61 -3.79 16.57 7.45
C ILE A 61 -4.74 17.64 7.99
N LYS A 62 -4.68 17.88 9.30
CA LYS A 62 -5.28 19.09 9.90
C LYS A 62 -4.52 20.29 9.36
N ILE A 63 -5.05 20.89 8.30
CA ILE A 63 -4.70 22.25 7.92
C ILE A 63 -5.24 23.14 9.05
N LYS A 64 -4.34 23.81 9.78
CA LYS A 64 -4.72 24.88 10.70
C LYS A 64 -5.12 26.07 9.85
N ASP A 65 -6.41 26.19 9.56
CA ASP A 65 -6.97 27.43 9.06
C ASP A 65 -7.19 28.37 10.25
N GLU A 66 -6.19 29.20 10.53
CA GLU A 66 -6.37 30.45 11.25
C GLU A 66 -6.93 31.48 10.27
N PHE A 67 -8.22 31.81 10.35
CA PHE A 67 -8.71 33.18 10.15
C PHE A 67 -10.09 33.34 10.80
N SER A 68 -10.26 34.48 11.46
CA SER A 68 -11.25 34.75 12.48
C SER A 68 -12.39 35.65 11.97
N THR A 69 -13.61 35.31 12.40
CA THR A 69 -14.74 36.16 12.84
C THR A 69 -15.70 36.92 11.90
N THR A 70 -16.99 36.77 12.28
CA THR A 70 -18.14 37.73 12.31
C THR A 70 -19.24 37.48 11.26
N ALA A 71 -20.57 37.45 11.50
CA ALA A 71 -21.50 37.21 12.62
C ALA A 71 -22.96 37.25 12.06
N MET A 72 -23.97 36.88 12.90
CA MET A 72 -25.43 37.22 12.82
C MET A 72 -26.29 36.41 11.80
N SER A 73 -27.56 36.01 11.99
CA SER A 73 -28.58 36.10 13.06
C SER A 73 -29.84 35.30 12.64
N SER A 74 -30.66 34.91 13.63
CA SER A 74 -32.13 34.64 13.62
C SER A 74 -32.71 33.25 13.24
N ALA A 75 -33.51 32.73 14.19
CA ALA A 75 -34.53 31.66 14.10
C ALA A 75 -35.93 32.32 13.81
N PRO A 76 -37.12 31.65 13.70
CA PRO A 76 -37.52 30.38 14.36
C PRO A 76 -38.48 29.40 13.61
N VAL A 77 -38.56 28.17 14.16
CA VAL A 77 -39.72 27.26 14.41
C VAL A 77 -40.86 27.13 13.38
N SER A 78 -41.12 25.90 12.90
CA SER A 78 -42.45 25.25 13.03
C SER A 78 -42.45 23.75 12.73
N ALA A 79 -43.40 23.05 13.36
CA ALA A 79 -43.51 21.61 13.54
C ALA A 79 -44.39 20.89 12.49
N GLY A 80 -44.18 19.57 12.33
CA GLY A 80 -45.22 18.66 11.87
C GLY A 80 -44.73 17.49 11.02
N GLY A 81 -45.06 16.25 11.45
CA GLY A 81 -45.12 15.08 10.57
C GLY A 81 -44.23 13.92 10.97
N ALA A 82 -44.74 13.05 11.85
CA ALA A 82 -44.16 11.76 12.14
C ALA A 82 -44.18 10.85 10.89
N GLN A 83 -43.00 10.45 10.43
CA GLN A 83 -42.80 9.29 9.57
C GLN A 83 -41.60 8.53 10.14
N THR A 84 -41.83 7.31 10.61
CA THR A 84 -40.78 6.35 10.95
C THR A 84 -39.92 6.09 9.71
N PRO A 85 -38.63 6.43 9.69
CA PRO A 85 -37.75 6.02 8.61
C PRO A 85 -37.33 4.58 8.89
N GLN A 86 -37.76 3.64 8.06
CA GLN A 86 -37.10 2.34 7.97
C GLN A 86 -35.66 2.60 7.55
N THR A 87 -34.70 2.22 8.39
CA THR A 87 -33.27 2.32 8.09
C THR A 87 -32.97 1.47 6.86
N PRO A 88 -32.50 2.06 5.74
CA PRO A 88 -31.98 1.27 4.63
C PRO A 88 -30.74 0.53 5.13
N ALA A 89 -30.59 -0.74 4.74
CA ALA A 89 -29.41 -1.54 5.03
C ALA A 89 -28.14 -0.71 4.76
N GLN A 90 -27.42 -0.38 5.83
CA GLN A 90 -26.16 0.33 5.73
C GLN A 90 -25.20 -0.61 4.99
N ASN A 91 -24.93 -0.29 3.72
CA ASN A 91 -23.73 -0.75 3.05
C ASN A 91 -22.55 -0.32 3.91
N THR A 92 -22.08 -1.21 4.77
CA THR A 92 -20.91 -0.99 5.61
C THR A 92 -19.73 -0.82 4.67
N ILE A 93 -19.28 0.44 4.52
CA ILE A 93 -17.96 0.73 3.98
C ILE A 93 -16.99 -0.09 4.84
N PRO A 94 -16.06 -0.87 4.25
CA PRO A 94 -15.06 -1.58 5.03
C PRO A 94 -14.34 -0.57 5.93
N VAL A 95 -14.56 -0.67 7.23
CA VAL A 95 -13.86 0.14 8.22
C VAL A 95 -12.41 -0.31 8.13
N ALA A 96 -11.50 0.64 7.85
CA ALA A 96 -10.08 0.33 7.79
C ALA A 96 -9.63 -0.31 9.11
N PRO A 97 -8.69 -1.26 9.08
CA PRO A 97 -8.15 -1.86 10.30
C PRO A 97 -7.60 -0.75 11.21
N ALA A 98 -7.79 -0.92 12.52
CA ALA A 98 -7.29 0.04 13.50
C ALA A 98 -5.78 0.22 13.34
N PRO A 99 -5.25 1.45 13.52
CA PRO A 99 -3.81 1.68 13.45
C PRO A 99 -3.09 0.86 14.52
N LEU A 100 -1.86 0.43 14.20
CA LEU A 100 -1.02 -0.28 15.15
C LEU A 100 -0.74 0.59 16.38
N ASP A 101 -0.61 -0.05 17.54
CA ASP A 101 -0.09 0.61 18.74
C ASP A 101 1.25 1.31 18.42
N PRO A 102 1.45 2.57 18.85
CA PRO A 102 2.64 3.34 18.45
C PRO A 102 3.98 2.67 18.80
N ALA A 103 4.08 1.95 19.92
CA ALA A 103 5.32 1.28 20.30
C ALA A 103 5.57 0.06 19.42
N ILE A 104 4.52 -0.72 19.13
CA ILE A 104 4.60 -1.87 18.21
C ILE A 104 4.93 -1.39 16.79
N ARG A 105 4.29 -0.30 16.34
CA ARG A 105 4.55 0.32 15.05
C ARG A 105 6.03 0.69 14.87
N GLU A 106 6.62 1.36 15.85
CA GLU A 106 8.03 1.78 15.77
C GLU A 106 8.97 0.57 15.76
N PHE A 107 8.71 -0.41 16.62
CA PHE A 107 9.48 -1.66 16.64
C PHE A 107 9.43 -2.40 15.30
N VAL A 108 8.22 -2.63 14.77
CA VAL A 108 8.02 -3.29 13.47
C VAL A 108 8.68 -2.51 12.34
N ALA A 109 8.61 -1.17 12.35
CA ALA A 109 9.30 -0.35 11.35
C ALA A 109 10.82 -0.50 11.40
N GLN A 110 11.42 -0.58 12.58
CA GLN A 110 12.86 -0.82 12.73
C GLN A 110 13.27 -2.21 12.22
N GLU A 111 12.49 -3.25 12.51
CA GLU A 111 12.75 -4.60 12.02
C GLU A 111 12.58 -4.72 10.49
N LEU A 112 11.55 -4.08 9.93
CA LEU A 112 11.40 -3.95 8.47
C LEU A 112 12.60 -3.23 7.84
N TYR A 113 13.11 -2.18 8.48
CA TYR A 113 14.30 -1.49 7.98
C TYR A 113 15.54 -2.39 7.97
N LYS A 114 15.77 -3.14 9.05
CA LYS A 114 16.86 -4.15 9.10
C LYS A 114 16.71 -5.15 7.97
N ARG A 115 15.50 -5.65 7.74
CA ARG A 115 15.20 -6.60 6.66
C ARG A 115 15.47 -5.99 5.27
N TYR A 116 15.07 -4.75 5.04
CA TYR A 116 15.37 -4.03 3.79
C TYR A 116 16.88 -3.94 3.54
N LYS A 117 17.68 -3.62 4.57
CA LYS A 117 19.15 -3.60 4.45
C LYS A 117 19.72 -4.97 4.05
N LEU A 118 19.19 -6.06 4.62
CA LEU A 118 19.65 -7.43 4.31
C LEU A 118 19.47 -7.76 2.83
N ILE A 119 18.27 -7.56 2.28
CA ILE A 119 18.03 -7.87 0.86
C ILE A 119 18.85 -6.95 -0.05
N ARG A 120 18.95 -5.66 0.27
CA ARG A 120 19.76 -4.72 -0.50
C ARG A 120 21.25 -5.06 -0.49
N ALA A 121 21.78 -5.52 0.64
CA ALA A 121 23.16 -5.98 0.72
C ALA A 121 23.43 -7.18 -0.21
N SER A 122 22.47 -8.10 -0.34
CA SER A 122 22.58 -9.28 -1.22
C SER A 122 22.48 -8.97 -2.72
N MET A 123 21.79 -7.89 -3.12
CA MET A 123 21.61 -7.53 -4.54
C MET A 123 22.83 -6.86 -5.16
N ASP A 124 23.64 -6.20 -4.34
CA ASP A 124 24.61 -5.20 -4.78
C ASP A 124 26.05 -5.68 -4.55
N SER A 125 26.38 -6.96 -4.81
CA SER A 125 27.73 -7.52 -4.58
C SER A 125 28.85 -6.80 -5.35
N ASP A 126 28.51 -6.09 -6.43
CA ASP A 126 29.49 -5.58 -7.40
C ASP A 126 29.60 -4.04 -7.45
N ASN A 127 28.92 -3.28 -6.56
CA ASN A 127 28.90 -1.80 -6.61
C ASN A 127 28.89 -1.10 -5.24
N GLU A 128 29.89 -1.42 -4.41
CA GLU A 128 30.13 -0.81 -3.08
C GLU A 128 30.09 0.74 -3.03
N PRO A 129 30.61 1.49 -4.03
CA PRO A 129 30.57 2.96 -4.00
C PRO A 129 29.15 3.54 -4.09
N ALA A 130 28.19 2.81 -4.65
CA ALA A 130 26.80 3.24 -4.72
C ALA A 130 26.06 3.02 -3.39
N LYS A 131 26.43 2.00 -2.61
CA LYS A 131 25.83 1.71 -1.29
C LYS A 131 26.11 2.83 -0.29
N SER A 132 27.37 3.27 -0.20
CA SER A 132 27.78 4.29 0.77
C SER A 132 27.13 5.67 0.56
N LYS A 133 26.51 5.89 -0.61
CA LYS A 133 25.82 7.13 -0.96
C LYS A 133 24.29 7.02 -0.95
N ASP A 134 23.72 5.82 -0.85
CA ASP A 134 22.28 5.66 -0.80
C ASP A 134 21.76 6.02 0.60
N ALA A 135 21.02 7.12 0.71
CA ALA A 135 20.42 7.57 1.97
C ALA A 135 19.47 6.54 2.61
N SER A 136 19.04 5.51 1.86
CA SER A 136 18.25 4.39 2.40
C SER A 136 19.06 3.26 3.02
N LEU A 137 20.40 3.32 2.99
CA LEU A 137 21.31 2.30 3.52
C LEU A 137 22.19 2.86 4.64
N GLN A 138 21.58 3.55 5.60
CA GLN A 138 22.28 4.02 6.79
C GLN A 138 22.54 2.87 7.78
N GLU A 139 23.65 2.94 8.53
CA GLU A 139 23.99 1.89 9.50
C GLU A 139 22.91 1.78 10.58
N ASP A 140 22.57 2.90 11.21
CA ASP A 140 21.61 2.95 12.31
C ASP A 140 20.26 3.53 11.90
N TRP A 141 19.20 3.06 12.58
CA TRP A 141 17.86 3.64 12.44
C TRP A 141 17.89 5.14 12.68
N GLU A 142 18.61 5.62 13.71
CA GLU A 142 18.61 7.03 14.07
C GLU A 142 19.14 7.95 12.97
N SER A 143 20.11 7.46 12.19
CA SER A 143 20.73 8.17 11.07
C SER A 143 19.87 8.16 9.80
N LEU A 144 18.83 7.31 9.73
CA LEU A 144 17.93 7.24 8.58
C LEU A 144 17.15 8.56 8.43
N PRO A 145 17.10 9.18 7.24
CA PRO A 145 16.29 10.37 7.01
C PRO A 145 14.82 10.17 7.39
N GLU A 146 14.20 11.18 7.97
CA GLU A 146 12.83 11.08 8.52
C GLU A 146 11.80 10.63 7.47
N HIS A 147 11.93 11.07 6.22
CA HIS A 147 11.03 10.65 5.14
C HIS A 147 11.18 9.16 4.76
N LEU A 148 12.32 8.54 5.07
CA LEU A 148 12.53 7.10 4.91
C LEU A 148 12.07 6.33 6.16
N LYS A 149 12.28 6.86 7.37
CA LYS A 149 11.65 6.32 8.59
C LYS A 149 10.12 6.29 8.44
N ALA A 150 9.54 7.38 7.98
CA ALA A 150 8.10 7.51 7.73
C ALA A 150 7.59 6.49 6.69
N SER A 151 8.37 6.22 5.64
CA SER A 151 8.06 5.18 4.63
C SER A 151 8.03 3.78 5.24
N THR A 152 9.00 3.42 6.08
CA THR A 152 9.01 2.11 6.75
C THR A 152 7.89 1.99 7.79
N ARG A 153 7.55 3.07 8.50
CA ARG A 153 6.39 3.10 9.39
C ARG A 153 5.08 2.95 8.62
N ALA A 154 4.94 3.56 7.45
CA ALA A 154 3.78 3.39 6.59
C ALA A 154 3.66 1.95 6.06
N GLN A 155 4.78 1.26 5.84
CA GLN A 155 4.78 -0.17 5.54
C GLN A 155 4.29 -1.01 6.73
N ALA A 156 4.74 -0.69 7.96
CA ALA A 156 4.25 -1.33 9.18
C ALA A 156 2.74 -1.13 9.37
N ASP A 157 2.26 0.11 9.20
CA ASP A 157 0.84 0.47 9.28
C ASP A 157 -0.04 -0.29 8.27
N ASP A 158 0.54 -0.72 7.15
CA ASP A 158 -0.16 -1.45 6.09
C ASP A 158 -0.24 -2.97 6.31
N ILE A 159 0.51 -3.52 7.28
CA ILE A 159 0.53 -4.97 7.57
C ILE A 159 -0.88 -5.53 7.84
N PRO A 160 -1.72 -4.94 8.71
CA PRO A 160 -3.07 -5.45 8.93
C PRO A 160 -3.88 -5.55 7.64
N ARG A 161 -3.78 -4.55 6.75
CA ARG A 161 -4.48 -4.58 5.46
C ARG A 161 -3.99 -5.71 4.56
N LYS A 162 -2.68 -5.97 4.50
CA LYS A 162 -2.12 -7.10 3.72
C LYS A 162 -2.61 -8.44 4.25
N LEU A 163 -2.67 -8.61 5.57
CA LEU A 163 -3.23 -9.81 6.19
C LEU A 163 -4.71 -9.99 5.83
N GLU A 164 -5.50 -8.92 5.90
CA GLU A 164 -6.93 -8.98 5.54
C GLU A 164 -7.15 -9.37 4.07
N LEU A 165 -6.32 -8.87 3.16
CA LEU A 165 -6.37 -9.22 1.73
C LEU A 165 -6.14 -10.70 1.46
N THR A 166 -5.46 -11.42 2.36
CA THR A 166 -5.23 -12.87 2.27
C THR A 166 -6.15 -13.67 3.19
N GLY A 167 -7.17 -13.05 3.78
CA GLY A 167 -8.08 -13.71 4.72
C GLY A 167 -7.44 -14.04 6.06
N TYR A 168 -6.42 -13.29 6.46
CA TYR A 168 -5.70 -13.44 7.73
C TYR A 168 -5.93 -12.25 8.66
N GLN A 169 -5.57 -12.44 9.92
CA GLN A 169 -5.56 -11.41 10.95
C GLN A 169 -4.40 -11.66 11.92
N MET A 170 -3.83 -10.60 12.48
CA MET A 170 -2.86 -10.71 13.56
C MET A 170 -3.57 -10.67 14.93
N SER A 171 -3.07 -11.44 15.90
CA SER A 171 -3.41 -11.26 17.31
C SER A 171 -2.18 -11.46 18.20
N LYS A 172 -2.27 -11.05 19.47
CA LYS A 172 -1.22 -11.32 20.45
C LYS A 172 -1.01 -12.83 20.57
N ALA A 173 0.24 -13.24 20.77
CA ALA A 173 0.60 -14.66 20.83
C ALA A 173 -0.08 -15.42 21.99
N ASN A 174 -0.49 -14.69 23.04
CA ASN A 174 -1.18 -15.21 24.23
C ASN A 174 -2.67 -14.87 24.27
N ASP A 175 -3.29 -14.59 23.12
CA ASP A 175 -4.72 -14.32 23.04
C ASP A 175 -5.52 -15.63 23.20
N GLU A 176 -6.17 -15.78 24.35
CA GLU A 176 -7.02 -16.94 24.69
C GLU A 176 -8.14 -17.19 23.66
N THR A 177 -8.61 -16.15 22.96
CA THR A 177 -9.62 -16.31 21.89
C THR A 177 -9.10 -17.07 20.67
N LYS A 178 -7.78 -17.27 20.59
CA LYS A 178 -7.09 -18.03 19.55
C LYS A 178 -6.61 -19.40 20.05
N ASP A 179 -6.93 -19.80 21.29
CA ASP A 179 -6.57 -21.11 21.81
C ASP A 179 -7.10 -22.23 20.91
N GLY A 180 -6.21 -23.13 20.52
CA GLY A 180 -6.51 -24.24 19.61
C GLY A 180 -6.46 -23.90 18.11
N LEU A 181 -6.36 -22.62 17.73
CA LEU A 181 -6.10 -22.23 16.34
C LEU A 181 -4.62 -22.38 16.00
N GLN A 182 -4.33 -22.94 14.82
CA GLN A 182 -2.96 -23.04 14.32
C GLN A 182 -2.53 -21.71 13.70
N PRO A 183 -1.39 -21.12 14.10
CA PRO A 183 -0.85 -19.94 13.45
C PRO A 183 -0.50 -20.21 11.99
N ILE A 184 -0.69 -19.20 11.15
CA ILE A 184 -0.18 -19.16 9.80
C ILE A 184 1.26 -18.66 9.85
N GLU A 185 2.18 -19.43 9.26
CA GLU A 185 3.62 -19.15 9.32
C GLU A 185 4.18 -18.60 8.00
N ARG A 186 3.42 -18.68 6.90
CA ARG A 186 3.85 -18.21 5.58
C ARG A 186 2.66 -17.91 4.66
N PHE A 187 2.89 -17.05 3.68
CA PHE A 187 1.99 -16.89 2.53
C PHE A 187 2.20 -18.02 1.52
N THR A 188 1.17 -18.34 0.73
CA THR A 188 1.37 -19.17 -0.48
C THR A 188 2.15 -18.39 -1.54
N PRO A 189 2.75 -19.06 -2.54
CA PRO A 189 3.44 -18.35 -3.64
C PRO A 189 2.54 -17.35 -4.37
N GLU A 190 1.26 -17.68 -4.56
CA GLU A 190 0.28 -16.81 -5.24
C GLU A 190 -0.07 -15.59 -4.37
N GLN A 191 -0.25 -15.80 -3.07
CA GLN A 191 -0.47 -14.70 -2.12
C GLN A 191 0.76 -13.79 -2.06
N LEU A 192 1.97 -14.36 -2.08
CA LEU A 192 3.20 -13.60 -2.03
C LEU A 192 3.40 -12.73 -3.27
N GLU A 193 3.12 -13.26 -4.47
CA GLU A 193 3.18 -12.48 -5.72
C GLU A 193 2.14 -11.36 -5.72
N TYR A 194 0.92 -11.65 -5.27
CA TYR A 194 -0.15 -10.67 -5.15
C TYR A 194 0.19 -9.56 -4.14
N LEU A 195 0.69 -9.92 -2.96
CA LEU A 195 1.06 -8.97 -1.93
C LEU A 195 2.32 -8.17 -2.29
N GLY A 196 3.21 -8.71 -3.12
CA GLY A 196 4.32 -7.98 -3.73
C GLY A 196 3.82 -6.84 -4.62
N GLU A 197 2.84 -7.09 -5.50
CA GLU A 197 2.17 -6.03 -6.29
C GLU A 197 1.53 -4.98 -5.38
N VAL A 198 0.84 -5.42 -4.32
CA VAL A 198 0.20 -4.53 -3.35
C VAL A 198 1.22 -3.65 -2.62
N GLU A 199 2.37 -4.19 -2.24
CA GLU A 199 3.44 -3.44 -1.57
C GLU A 199 4.09 -2.43 -2.51
N HIS A 200 4.34 -2.82 -3.76
CA HIS A 200 4.86 -1.91 -4.78
C HIS A 200 3.88 -0.75 -5.03
N ASP A 201 2.59 -1.03 -5.19
CA ASP A 201 1.55 -0.01 -5.37
C ASP A 201 1.47 0.95 -4.18
N ARG A 202 1.57 0.42 -2.95
CA ARG A 202 1.61 1.22 -1.72
C ARG A 202 2.84 2.14 -1.72
N TRP A 203 4.02 1.61 -2.02
CA TRP A 203 5.27 2.37 -2.10
C TRP A 203 5.25 3.40 -3.24
N VAL A 204 4.72 3.09 -4.42
CA VAL A 204 4.58 4.09 -5.48
C VAL A 204 3.64 5.21 -5.05
N SER A 205 2.49 4.86 -4.46
CA SER A 205 1.51 5.85 -3.99
C SER A 205 2.08 6.78 -2.93
N GLU A 206 2.80 6.26 -1.93
CA GLU A 206 3.41 7.10 -0.88
C GLU A 206 4.45 8.06 -1.46
N ARG A 207 5.25 7.59 -2.42
CA ARG A 207 6.36 8.35 -3.00
C ARG A 207 5.83 9.51 -3.81
N ILE A 208 4.82 9.26 -4.65
CA ILE A 208 4.21 10.35 -5.43
C ILE A 208 3.53 11.37 -4.51
N LYS A 209 2.80 10.92 -3.48
CA LYS A 209 2.21 11.81 -2.46
C LYS A 209 3.26 12.65 -1.73
N SER A 210 4.47 12.12 -1.58
CA SER A 210 5.59 12.78 -0.91
C SER A 210 6.48 13.59 -1.88
N GLY A 211 6.06 13.78 -3.13
CA GLY A 211 6.78 14.61 -4.11
C GLY A 211 8.00 13.94 -4.77
N TRP A 212 8.15 12.63 -4.65
CA TRP A 212 9.24 11.90 -5.33
C TRP A 212 9.11 11.99 -6.85
N GLN A 213 10.25 12.03 -7.53
CA GLN A 213 10.35 12.22 -8.96
C GLN A 213 10.77 10.93 -9.67
N ALA A 214 10.21 10.70 -10.86
CA ALA A 214 10.71 9.68 -11.78
C ALA A 214 12.11 10.05 -12.27
N ALA A 215 13.03 9.08 -12.33
CA ALA A 215 14.38 9.27 -12.86
C ALA A 215 14.96 7.96 -13.40
N GLY A 216 15.93 8.00 -14.31
CA GLY A 216 16.56 6.78 -14.84
C GLY A 216 17.45 6.02 -13.84
N LYS A 217 17.77 6.63 -12.70
CA LYS A 217 18.55 6.03 -11.61
C LYS A 217 17.94 6.40 -10.27
N ARG A 218 18.10 5.51 -9.29
CA ARG A 218 17.68 5.75 -7.91
C ARG A 218 18.63 6.76 -7.27
N ASP A 219 18.05 7.75 -6.60
CA ASP A 219 18.76 8.68 -5.71
C ASP A 219 17.81 9.00 -4.56
N SER A 220 17.98 8.26 -3.45
CA SER A 220 17.11 8.40 -2.29
C SER A 220 17.26 9.75 -1.60
N SER A 221 18.43 10.39 -1.71
CA SER A 221 18.72 11.71 -1.13
C SER A 221 17.96 12.81 -1.86
N ALA A 222 17.90 12.72 -3.20
CA ALA A 222 17.16 13.64 -4.05
C ALA A 222 15.70 13.24 -4.29
N GLN A 223 15.20 12.21 -3.58
CA GLN A 223 13.84 11.68 -3.73
C GLN A 223 13.49 11.30 -5.19
N LYS A 224 14.44 10.64 -5.87
CA LYS A 224 14.33 10.20 -7.26
C LYS A 224 14.35 8.70 -7.37
N THR A 225 13.52 8.16 -8.27
CA THR A 225 13.40 6.71 -8.44
C THR A 225 13.04 6.27 -9.86
N PRO A 226 13.62 5.17 -10.36
CA PRO A 226 13.22 4.56 -11.63
C PRO A 226 12.02 3.62 -11.51
N PHE A 227 11.53 3.35 -10.29
CA PHE A 227 10.55 2.29 -10.05
C PHE A 227 9.10 2.75 -10.17
N PHE A 228 8.82 3.92 -10.75
CA PHE A 228 7.47 4.36 -11.11
C PHE A 228 6.99 3.66 -12.38
N THR A 229 6.93 2.33 -12.32
CA THR A 229 6.52 1.42 -13.38
C THR A 229 5.47 0.45 -12.84
N PRO A 230 4.54 -0.08 -13.67
CA PRO A 230 3.64 -1.14 -13.22
C PRO A 230 4.42 -2.35 -12.69
N TYR A 231 3.93 -2.98 -11.61
CA TYR A 231 4.58 -4.15 -11.01
C TYR A 231 4.86 -5.28 -12.01
N ALA A 232 3.94 -5.50 -12.97
CA ALA A 232 4.13 -6.48 -14.04
C ALA A 232 5.40 -6.24 -14.88
N GLU A 233 5.77 -4.97 -15.09
CA GLU A 233 6.90 -4.50 -15.90
C GLU A 233 8.18 -4.27 -15.08
N LEU A 234 8.11 -4.40 -13.76
CA LEU A 234 9.26 -4.26 -12.86
C LEU A 234 10.25 -5.42 -13.05
N GLU A 235 11.56 -5.14 -13.00
CA GLU A 235 12.56 -6.21 -13.07
C GLU A 235 12.41 -7.18 -11.90
N GLN A 236 12.64 -8.48 -12.14
CA GLN A 236 12.42 -9.53 -11.16
C GLN A 236 13.12 -9.26 -9.82
N LYS A 237 14.38 -8.80 -9.86
CA LYS A 237 15.16 -8.49 -8.65
C LYS A 237 14.50 -7.45 -7.74
N TRP A 238 13.73 -6.51 -8.30
CA TRP A 238 13.01 -5.50 -7.52
C TRP A 238 11.67 -6.03 -7.01
N LYS A 239 10.97 -6.87 -7.80
CA LYS A 239 9.82 -7.64 -7.28
C LYS A 239 10.21 -8.52 -6.11
N ASP A 240 11.40 -9.12 -6.17
CA ASP A 240 11.93 -9.97 -5.11
C ASP A 240 12.20 -9.17 -3.83
N VAL A 241 12.52 -7.87 -3.92
CA VAL A 241 12.56 -6.98 -2.74
C VAL A 241 11.17 -6.86 -2.11
N ASP A 242 10.14 -6.54 -2.89
CA ASP A 242 8.77 -6.37 -2.36
C ASP A 242 8.28 -7.67 -1.71
N LYS A 243 8.47 -8.81 -2.39
CA LYS A 243 8.13 -10.13 -1.86
C LYS A 243 8.92 -10.49 -0.61
N PHE A 244 10.23 -10.24 -0.60
CA PHE A 244 11.05 -10.51 0.57
C PHE A 244 10.58 -9.70 1.79
N MET A 245 10.20 -8.44 1.58
CA MET A 245 9.64 -7.59 2.63
C MET A 245 8.29 -8.11 3.15
N VAL A 246 7.39 -8.52 2.25
CA VAL A 246 6.10 -9.12 2.62
C VAL A 246 6.27 -10.44 3.37
N GLU A 247 7.15 -11.32 2.91
CA GLU A 247 7.40 -12.61 3.56
C GLU A 247 7.88 -12.46 5.01
N GLY A 248 8.61 -11.38 5.31
CA GLY A 248 9.11 -11.07 6.65
C GLY A 248 8.04 -10.70 7.68
N ILE A 249 6.78 -10.49 7.28
CA ILE A 249 5.71 -10.06 8.18
C ILE A 249 5.56 -11.03 9.35
N PHE A 250 5.59 -12.35 9.12
CA PHE A 250 5.38 -13.35 10.17
C PHE A 250 6.48 -13.31 11.24
N GLU A 251 7.74 -13.29 10.79
CA GLU A 251 8.91 -13.21 11.66
C GLU A 251 8.87 -11.93 12.51
N ILE A 252 8.66 -10.77 11.87
CA ILE A 252 8.68 -9.47 12.53
C ILE A 252 7.52 -9.31 13.52
N LEU A 253 6.31 -9.73 13.15
CA LEU A 253 5.19 -9.80 14.09
C LEU A 253 5.49 -10.76 15.24
N GLY A 254 6.18 -11.87 14.95
CA GLY A 254 6.63 -12.84 15.93
C GLY A 254 7.51 -12.22 17.02
N LEU A 255 8.48 -11.39 16.61
CA LEU A 255 9.36 -10.61 17.49
C LEU A 255 8.58 -9.58 18.31
N ALA A 256 7.52 -9.01 17.75
CA ALA A 256 6.64 -8.06 18.44
C ALA A 256 5.63 -8.71 19.40
N GLY A 257 5.66 -10.05 19.56
CA GLY A 257 4.73 -10.78 20.43
C GLY A 257 3.37 -11.08 19.79
N TYR A 258 3.28 -11.02 18.46
CA TYR A 258 2.07 -11.32 17.69
C TYR A 258 2.23 -12.62 16.90
N ARG A 259 1.09 -13.20 16.50
CA ARG A 259 0.98 -14.31 15.56
C ARG A 259 -0.14 -14.03 14.57
N VAL A 260 -0.07 -14.68 13.41
CA VAL A 260 -1.07 -14.54 12.35
C VAL A 260 -1.99 -15.74 12.36
N PHE A 261 -3.29 -15.51 12.20
CA PHE A 261 -4.33 -16.54 12.18
C PHE A 261 -5.26 -16.33 11.01
N SER A 262 -6.01 -17.36 10.62
CA SER A 262 -7.12 -17.19 9.68
C SER A 262 -8.14 -16.20 10.24
N LYS A 263 -8.67 -15.36 9.36
CA LYS A 263 -9.90 -14.60 9.61
C LYS A 263 -11.05 -15.58 9.39
N ASN A 264 -11.83 -15.83 10.45
CA ASN A 264 -13.01 -16.70 10.39
C ASN A 264 -14.08 -16.13 9.47
#